data_AF-A0A517WLG2-F1
#
_entry.id   AF-A0A517WLG2-F1
#
_cell.length_a   1.000
_cell.length_b   1.000
_cell.length_c   1.000
_cell.angle_alpha   90.00
_cell.angle_beta   90.00
_cell.angle_gamma   90.00
#
_symmetry.space_group_name_H-M   'P 1'
#
loop_
_entity.id
_entity.type
_entity.pdbx_description
1 polymer ?
#
loop_
_entity_poly.entity_id
_entity_poly.type
_entity_poly.pdbx_seq_one_letter_code
_entity_poly.pdbx_strand_id
1 'polypeptide(L)'
;MRVKFLSWGGCLLLLGCLTGPVWALGMEDFGNKPLNAGNFQEWPGIMPVVNDPHRVYHTWVNGNEHCYYRGDTKALNATLKRFAATPEKVHEVILLPGPAEIRSFRKEKSVIYNWSLHLVGGIAKAMLEKTQENGFWSKYPVLTVYVGETIRLDQLKIPAGCKVLQLADLEKRYLQGLSSSDPTVQGMSLGSLAMLNPYSERNLKAIAKLLEDSNSRMQIHTVRMLAEFGRLAKPVLPALQAALKTKDGQLRTQLEETIEAIETAPDRAAEAQAHRKLVEQIQEFCAGLER
;
A
#
# COMPACT_ATOMS: atom_id res chain seq x y z
N MET A 1 53.60 -31.92 41.05
CA MET A 1 53.25 -31.06 39.90
C MET A 1 51.88 -30.43 40.19
N ARG A 2 51.79 -29.10 40.12
CA ARG A 2 50.62 -28.32 40.55
C ARG A 2 49.42 -28.51 39.60
N VAL A 3 48.27 -28.75 40.21
CA VAL A 3 46.92 -28.59 39.63
C VAL A 3 46.70 -27.12 39.24
N LYS A 4 46.09 -26.86 38.07
CA LYS A 4 45.21 -25.71 37.84
C LYS A 4 44.33 -25.91 36.60
N PHE A 5 43.03 -25.92 36.89
CA PHE A 5 41.82 -25.76 36.10
C PHE A 5 41.91 -24.87 34.85
N LEU A 6 41.10 -25.20 33.83
CA LEU A 6 40.15 -24.23 33.28
C LEU A 6 38.87 -24.96 32.85
N SER A 7 37.81 -24.76 33.62
CA SER A 7 36.45 -25.20 33.31
C SER A 7 35.92 -24.43 32.11
N TRP A 8 35.27 -25.14 31.18
CA TRP A 8 34.35 -24.53 30.22
C TRP A 8 33.15 -23.95 30.97
N GLY A 9 33.21 -22.64 31.21
CA GLY A 9 32.09 -21.85 31.71
C GLY A 9 31.61 -20.89 30.63
N GLY A 10 30.33 -21.01 30.27
CA GLY A 10 29.50 -19.87 29.89
C GLY A 10 29.58 -19.37 28.45
N CYS A 11 28.62 -19.80 27.62
CA CYS A 11 27.77 -18.88 26.85
C CYS A 11 26.45 -19.59 26.52
N LEU A 12 25.71 -19.96 27.58
CA LEU A 12 24.26 -20.01 27.50
C LEU A 12 23.80 -18.57 27.31
N LEU A 13 23.58 -18.15 26.07
CA LEU A 13 22.77 -16.97 25.77
C LEU A 13 21.35 -17.32 26.21
N LEU A 14 21.05 -16.97 27.46
CA LEU A 14 19.71 -16.89 28.00
C LEU A 14 18.86 -16.07 27.02
N LEU A 15 17.96 -16.76 26.32
CA LEU A 15 16.71 -16.21 25.79
C LEU A 15 15.85 -15.75 26.98
N GLY A 16 16.35 -14.75 27.70
CA GLY A 16 15.62 -14.05 28.73
C GLY A 16 14.62 -13.15 28.06
N CYS A 17 13.34 -13.43 28.30
CA CYS A 17 12.17 -12.61 28.05
C CYS A 17 12.49 -11.12 27.82
N LEU A 18 12.68 -10.74 26.55
CA LEU A 18 12.47 -9.36 26.13
C LEU A 18 10.97 -9.18 25.93
N THR A 19 10.24 -8.93 27.01
CA THR A 19 8.94 -8.24 26.95
C THR A 19 9.15 -6.74 26.72
N GLY A 20 10.11 -6.39 25.85
CA GLY A 20 10.21 -5.06 25.26
C GLY A 20 9.28 -4.98 24.04
N PRO A 21 8.82 -3.79 23.64
CA PRO A 21 8.13 -3.66 22.36
C PRO A 21 9.05 -4.23 21.27
N VAL A 22 8.58 -5.23 20.54
CA VAL A 22 9.26 -5.69 19.33
C VAL A 22 9.20 -4.50 18.37
N TRP A 23 10.28 -3.71 18.33
CA TRP A 23 10.40 -2.61 17.39
C TRP A 23 10.26 -3.21 16.00
N ALA A 24 9.30 -2.71 15.21
CA ALA A 24 9.20 -3.11 13.82
C ALA A 24 10.55 -2.86 13.14
N LEU A 25 11.13 -3.89 12.54
CA LEU A 25 12.37 -3.73 11.77
C LEU A 25 11.98 -3.05 10.45
N GLY A 26 12.40 -1.80 10.30
CA GLY A 26 12.12 -0.97 9.15
C GLY A 26 13.40 -0.34 8.62
N MET A 27 13.60 -0.40 7.31
CA MET A 27 14.69 0.24 6.60
C MET A 27 14.13 1.08 5.45
N GLU A 28 14.81 2.18 5.16
CA GLU A 28 14.54 2.96 3.96
C GLU A 28 15.85 3.45 3.33
N ASP A 29 15.88 3.47 2.01
CA ASP A 29 17.01 3.90 1.21
C ASP A 29 16.52 4.86 0.13
N PHE A 30 17.24 5.95 -0.08
CA PHE A 30 16.96 6.94 -1.13
C PHE A 30 17.92 6.77 -2.31
N GLY A 31 17.40 6.94 -3.53
CA GLY A 31 18.14 6.78 -4.78
C GLY A 31 18.18 5.32 -5.27
N ASN A 32 19.21 5.01 -6.05
CA ASN A 32 19.33 3.76 -6.81
C ASN A 32 20.56 2.91 -6.44
N LYS A 33 21.22 3.18 -5.30
CA LYS A 33 22.36 2.37 -4.84
C LYS A 33 21.94 0.89 -4.81
N PRO A 34 22.66 -0.02 -5.50
CA PRO A 34 22.22 -1.42 -5.62
C PRO A 34 21.96 -2.07 -4.26
N LEU A 35 20.79 -2.70 -4.13
CA LEU A 35 20.47 -3.56 -3.00
C LEU A 35 21.13 -4.93 -3.17
N ASN A 36 21.44 -5.56 -2.03
CA ASN A 36 22.11 -6.85 -1.99
C ASN A 36 21.17 -7.97 -2.45
N ALA A 37 21.57 -8.71 -3.49
CA ALA A 37 20.82 -9.84 -4.02
C ALA A 37 20.55 -10.96 -3.00
N GLY A 38 21.39 -11.08 -1.97
CA GLY A 38 21.19 -12.03 -0.86
C GLY A 38 19.90 -11.80 -0.08
N ASN A 39 19.30 -10.61 -0.13
CA ASN A 39 18.05 -10.29 0.55
C ASN A 39 16.79 -10.67 -0.26
N PHE A 40 16.96 -11.07 -1.53
CA PHE A 40 15.85 -11.31 -2.47
C PHE A 40 15.81 -12.75 -2.97
N GLN A 41 16.36 -13.70 -2.20
CA GLN A 41 16.44 -15.11 -2.61
C GLN A 41 15.07 -15.77 -2.80
N GLU A 42 14.02 -15.27 -2.14
CA GLU A 42 12.63 -15.73 -2.34
C GLU A 42 12.07 -15.39 -3.73
N TRP A 43 12.70 -14.47 -4.46
CA TRP A 43 12.21 -13.94 -5.75
C TRP A 43 13.27 -14.11 -6.85
N PRO A 44 13.47 -15.33 -7.39
CA PRO A 44 14.47 -15.58 -8.41
C PRO A 44 14.32 -14.63 -9.62
N GLY A 45 15.42 -14.05 -10.07
CA GLY A 45 15.40 -13.16 -11.24
C GLY A 45 14.79 -11.76 -11.02
N ILE A 46 14.36 -11.39 -9.80
CA ILE A 46 13.74 -10.07 -9.55
C ILE A 46 14.74 -8.91 -9.54
N MET A 47 16.03 -9.20 -9.31
CA MET A 47 17.06 -8.18 -9.09
C MET A 47 17.17 -7.11 -10.19
N PRO A 48 17.03 -7.42 -11.49
CA PRO A 48 16.98 -6.42 -12.56
C PRO A 48 15.81 -5.44 -12.48
N VAL A 49 14.74 -5.77 -11.76
CA VAL A 49 13.62 -4.88 -11.45
C VAL A 49 13.92 -4.10 -10.16
N VAL A 50 14.35 -4.78 -9.09
CA VAL A 50 14.70 -4.14 -7.80
C VAL A 50 15.79 -3.07 -7.97
N ASN A 51 16.87 -3.40 -8.69
CA ASN A 51 18.00 -2.52 -8.95
C ASN A 51 17.87 -1.77 -10.29
N ASP A 52 16.65 -1.53 -10.76
CA ASP A 52 16.42 -0.65 -11.91
C ASP A 52 17.05 0.73 -11.64
N PRO A 53 17.84 1.30 -12.58
CA PRO A 53 18.50 2.59 -12.37
C PRO A 53 17.53 3.75 -12.12
N HIS A 54 16.25 3.60 -12.45
CA HIS A 54 15.19 4.58 -12.20
C HIS A 54 14.64 4.54 -10.77
N ARG A 55 15.14 3.64 -9.89
CA ARG A 55 14.72 3.61 -8.50
C ARG A 55 15.09 4.90 -7.80
N VAL A 56 14.13 5.53 -7.15
CA VAL A 56 14.31 6.77 -6.39
C VAL A 56 14.16 6.56 -4.90
N TYR A 57 13.50 5.48 -4.50
CA TYR A 57 13.23 5.19 -3.10
C TYR A 57 12.93 3.71 -2.88
N HIS A 58 13.23 3.23 -1.69
CA HIS A 58 13.00 1.85 -1.28
C HIS A 58 12.69 1.81 0.21
N THR A 59 11.76 0.92 0.58
CA THR A 59 11.36 0.68 1.96
C THR A 59 11.13 -0.79 2.20
N TRP A 60 11.72 -1.31 3.26
CA TRP A 60 11.46 -2.65 3.75
C TRP A 60 10.95 -2.56 5.18
N VAL A 61 9.81 -3.18 5.48
CA VAL A 61 9.29 -3.27 6.85
C VAL A 61 8.83 -4.70 7.12
N ASN A 62 9.57 -5.44 7.95
CA ASN A 62 9.22 -6.80 8.38
C ASN A 62 8.93 -7.78 7.20
N GLY A 63 9.55 -7.59 6.04
CA GLY A 63 9.29 -8.39 4.83
C GLY A 63 8.27 -7.77 3.86
N ASN A 64 7.62 -6.68 4.23
CA ASN A 64 6.80 -5.88 3.31
C ASN A 64 7.70 -4.87 2.57
N GLU A 65 7.97 -5.15 1.31
CA GLU A 65 9.07 -4.56 0.56
C GLU A 65 8.54 -3.74 -0.62
N HIS A 66 8.94 -2.48 -0.72
CA HIS A 66 8.53 -1.60 -1.81
C HIS A 66 9.73 -0.90 -2.43
N CYS A 67 9.80 -0.92 -3.76
CA CYS A 67 10.70 -0.09 -4.56
C CYS A 67 9.86 0.90 -5.37
N TYR A 68 10.28 2.16 -5.41
CA TYR A 68 9.58 3.25 -6.10
C TYR A 68 10.50 3.84 -7.16
N TYR A 69 9.96 4.08 -8.35
CA TYR A 69 10.74 4.42 -9.53
C TYR A 69 10.18 5.64 -10.23
N ARG A 70 11.06 6.46 -10.79
CA ARG A 70 10.69 7.67 -11.54
C ARG A 70 11.41 7.68 -12.88
N GLY A 71 10.65 7.78 -13.97
CA GLY A 71 11.17 7.68 -15.33
C GLY A 71 10.07 7.83 -16.37
N ASP A 72 10.40 7.58 -17.64
CA ASP A 72 9.48 7.70 -18.76
C ASP A 72 8.84 6.36 -19.17
N THR A 73 7.95 6.40 -20.16
CA THR A 73 7.26 5.19 -20.66
C THR A 73 8.23 4.19 -21.28
N LYS A 74 9.36 4.64 -21.84
CA LYS A 74 10.39 3.75 -22.41
C LYS A 74 11.10 2.97 -21.30
N ALA A 75 11.47 3.66 -20.22
CA ALA A 75 12.04 3.04 -19.03
C ALA A 75 11.08 2.02 -18.42
N LEU A 76 9.81 2.41 -18.22
CA LEU A 76 8.77 1.53 -17.72
C LEU A 76 8.60 0.27 -18.58
N ASN A 77 8.54 0.41 -19.92
CA ASN A 77 8.43 -0.74 -20.82
C ASN A 77 9.63 -1.71 -20.66
N ALA A 78 10.82 -1.19 -20.41
CA ALA A 78 11.99 -2.02 -20.12
C ALA A 78 11.86 -2.73 -18.76
N THR A 79 11.33 -2.05 -17.74
CA THR A 79 11.04 -2.64 -16.42
C THR A 79 9.99 -3.74 -16.51
N LEU A 80 8.88 -3.49 -17.22
CA LEU A 80 7.81 -4.46 -17.46
C LEU A 80 8.34 -5.72 -18.14
N LYS A 81 9.20 -5.58 -19.16
CA LYS A 81 9.85 -6.72 -19.82
C LYS A 81 10.69 -7.55 -18.84
N ARG A 82 11.46 -6.90 -17.95
CA ARG A 82 12.26 -7.59 -16.91
C ARG A 82 11.36 -8.29 -15.89
N PHE A 83 10.27 -7.62 -15.49
CA PHE A 83 9.29 -8.15 -14.55
C PHE A 83 8.60 -9.39 -15.10
N ALA A 84 8.09 -9.35 -16.33
CA ALA A 84 7.44 -10.50 -16.98
C ALA A 84 8.40 -11.68 -17.24
N ALA A 85 9.72 -11.44 -17.25
CA ALA A 85 10.72 -12.48 -17.44
C ALA A 85 11.07 -13.23 -16.14
N THR A 86 10.54 -12.82 -14.98
CA THR A 86 10.74 -13.58 -13.73
C THR A 86 9.94 -14.88 -13.76
N PRO A 87 10.44 -15.97 -13.13
CA PRO A 87 9.78 -17.27 -13.11
C PRO A 87 8.64 -17.32 -12.06
N GLU A 88 7.86 -16.25 -11.95
CA GLU A 88 6.71 -16.17 -11.06
C GLU A 88 5.48 -16.80 -11.72
N LYS A 89 4.59 -17.36 -10.89
CA LYS A 89 3.33 -17.96 -11.40
C LYS A 89 2.34 -16.90 -11.86
N VAL A 90 2.42 -15.70 -11.30
CA VAL A 90 1.51 -14.58 -11.59
C VAL A 90 2.32 -13.30 -11.62
N HIS A 91 2.06 -12.48 -12.64
CA HIS A 91 2.58 -11.13 -12.76
C HIS A 91 1.41 -10.15 -12.76
N GLU A 92 1.09 -9.57 -11.61
CA GLU A 92 0.05 -8.53 -11.56
C GLU A 92 0.67 -7.17 -11.93
N VAL A 93 0.10 -6.51 -12.94
CA VAL A 93 0.42 -5.14 -13.33
C VAL A 93 -0.80 -4.28 -13.10
N ILE A 94 -0.74 -3.37 -12.13
CA ILE A 94 -1.86 -2.50 -11.78
C ILE A 94 -1.68 -1.17 -12.49
N LEU A 95 -2.69 -0.69 -13.21
CA LEU A 95 -2.73 0.65 -13.80
C LEU A 95 -3.63 1.56 -12.98
N LEU A 96 -3.06 2.63 -12.44
CA LEU A 96 -3.76 3.65 -11.66
C LEU A 96 -3.55 5.04 -12.26
N PRO A 97 -4.48 5.98 -12.05
CA PRO A 97 -4.27 7.38 -12.37
C PRO A 97 -3.15 7.97 -11.48
N GLY A 98 -2.17 8.61 -12.10
CA GLY A 98 -1.16 9.44 -11.43
C GLY A 98 -1.63 10.89 -11.25
N PRO A 99 -0.76 11.77 -10.74
CA PRO A 99 0.58 11.47 -10.23
C PRO A 99 0.54 10.65 -8.93
N ALA A 100 1.66 10.01 -8.58
CA ALA A 100 1.82 9.32 -7.29
C ALA A 100 2.91 9.95 -6.45
N GLU A 101 2.60 10.12 -5.17
CA GLU A 101 3.51 10.61 -4.14
C GLU A 101 3.40 9.70 -2.92
N ILE A 102 4.51 9.49 -2.22
CA ILE A 102 4.52 8.81 -0.93
C ILE A 102 5.39 9.58 0.06
N ARG A 103 4.91 9.68 1.30
CA ARG A 103 5.73 10.14 2.42
C ARG A 103 6.67 9.02 2.85
N SER A 104 7.94 9.37 3.07
CA SER A 104 8.96 8.41 3.45
C SER A 104 8.62 7.73 4.79
N PHE A 105 9.20 6.56 5.05
CA PHE A 105 8.93 5.72 6.22
C PHE A 105 9.15 6.49 7.53
N ARG A 106 10.25 7.26 7.63
CA ARG A 106 10.50 8.16 8.78
C ARG A 106 9.77 9.50 8.72
N LYS A 107 8.93 9.70 7.70
CA LYS A 107 8.14 10.91 7.45
C LYS A 107 8.96 12.17 7.21
N GLU A 108 10.20 12.01 6.78
CA GLU A 108 11.15 13.12 6.57
C GLU A 108 11.00 13.75 5.18
N LYS A 109 10.66 12.95 4.17
CA LYS A 109 10.61 13.40 2.77
C LYS A 109 9.33 12.94 2.08
N SER A 110 8.98 13.65 1.01
CA SER A 110 8.03 13.15 0.02
C SER A 110 8.77 12.69 -1.21
N VAL A 111 8.31 11.59 -1.81
CA VAL A 111 8.90 11.01 -3.01
C VAL A 111 7.81 10.91 -4.08
N ILE A 112 8.02 11.60 -5.20
CA ILE A 112 7.19 11.47 -6.41
C ILE A 112 7.74 10.33 -7.26
N TYR A 113 6.85 9.48 -7.76
CA TYR A 113 7.21 8.29 -8.54
C TYR A 113 6.16 8.00 -9.61
N ASN A 114 6.52 7.14 -10.57
CA ASN A 114 5.71 6.77 -11.73
C ASN A 114 5.29 5.30 -11.71
N TRP A 115 6.08 4.43 -11.09
CA TRP A 115 5.67 3.05 -10.81
C TRP A 115 6.34 2.54 -9.53
N SER A 116 5.81 1.48 -8.97
CA SER A 116 6.38 0.79 -7.82
C SER A 116 6.34 -0.72 -8.00
N LEU A 117 7.29 -1.40 -7.35
CA LEU A 117 7.33 -2.85 -7.18
C LEU A 117 7.01 -3.14 -5.72
N HIS A 118 6.05 -4.03 -5.47
CA HIS A 118 5.73 -4.55 -4.14
C HIS A 118 6.07 -6.03 -4.08
N LEU A 119 6.83 -6.41 -3.06
CA LEU A 119 7.20 -7.79 -2.75
C LEU A 119 6.81 -8.10 -1.31
N VAL A 120 6.32 -9.32 -1.04
CA VAL A 120 5.90 -9.73 0.30
C VAL A 120 6.61 -11.01 0.74
N GLY A 121 7.62 -10.85 1.61
CA GLY A 121 8.35 -11.94 2.24
C GLY A 121 8.26 -11.90 3.77
N GLY A 122 9.09 -12.71 4.44
CA GLY A 122 9.32 -12.63 5.88
C GLY A 122 8.04 -12.65 6.76
N ILE A 123 8.00 -11.79 7.78
CA ILE A 123 6.88 -11.71 8.73
C ILE A 123 5.61 -11.25 8.02
N ALA A 124 5.70 -10.31 7.08
CA ALA A 124 4.55 -9.84 6.32
C ALA A 124 3.85 -11.01 5.59
N LYS A 125 4.62 -11.88 4.92
CA LYS A 125 4.11 -13.09 4.28
C LYS A 125 3.47 -14.06 5.28
N ALA A 126 4.12 -14.32 6.41
CA ALA A 126 3.56 -15.17 7.45
C ALA A 126 2.25 -14.61 8.04
N MET A 127 2.11 -13.29 8.13
CA MET A 127 0.87 -12.64 8.54
C MET A 127 -0.22 -12.79 7.46
N LEU A 128 0.13 -12.61 6.18
CA LEU A 128 -0.80 -12.83 5.06
C LEU A 128 -1.33 -14.27 5.05
N GLU A 129 -0.46 -15.26 5.28
CA GLU A 129 -0.84 -16.67 5.28
C GLU A 129 -1.75 -17.06 6.44
N LYS A 130 -1.75 -16.29 7.53
CA LYS A 130 -2.67 -16.48 8.66
C LYS A 130 -4.06 -15.92 8.41
N THR A 131 -4.20 -14.94 7.50
CA THR A 131 -5.52 -14.41 7.14
C THR A 131 -6.32 -15.51 6.46
N GLN A 132 -7.57 -15.72 6.89
CA GLN A 132 -8.42 -16.78 6.33
C GLN A 132 -8.99 -16.40 4.95
N GLU A 133 -8.71 -15.19 4.46
CA GLU A 133 -9.22 -14.67 3.19
C GLU A 133 -8.18 -14.78 2.06
N ASN A 134 -8.10 -15.97 1.47
CA ASN A 134 -7.24 -16.22 0.32
C ASN A 134 -7.57 -15.28 -0.85
N GLY A 135 -6.53 -14.67 -1.45
CA GLY A 135 -6.65 -13.86 -2.66
C GLY A 135 -6.92 -12.37 -2.44
N PHE A 136 -7.11 -11.92 -1.20
CA PHE A 136 -7.21 -10.49 -0.89
C PHE A 136 -5.86 -9.78 -1.08
N TRP A 137 -4.78 -10.37 -0.58
CA TRP A 137 -3.41 -9.90 -0.80
C TRP A 137 -2.74 -10.70 -1.90
N SER A 138 -2.07 -10.01 -2.83
CA SER A 138 -1.18 -10.72 -3.74
C SER A 138 -0.02 -11.30 -2.95
N LYS A 139 0.16 -12.62 -3.08
CA LYS A 139 1.34 -13.33 -2.56
C LYS A 139 2.49 -13.34 -3.58
N TYR A 140 2.28 -12.75 -4.75
CA TYR A 140 3.25 -12.64 -5.84
C TYR A 140 3.71 -11.19 -5.99
N PRO A 141 4.87 -10.95 -6.64
CA PRO A 141 5.32 -9.62 -6.97
C PRO A 141 4.24 -8.84 -7.74
N VAL A 142 4.04 -7.58 -7.36
CA VAL A 142 3.07 -6.68 -8.01
C VAL A 142 3.79 -5.44 -8.50
N LEU A 143 3.53 -5.04 -9.74
CA LEU A 143 4.02 -3.79 -10.30
C LEU A 143 2.85 -2.82 -10.49
N THR A 144 2.86 -1.70 -9.77
CA THR A 144 1.82 -0.66 -9.88
C THR A 144 2.35 0.50 -10.70
N VAL A 145 1.64 0.88 -11.75
CA VAL A 145 1.98 1.93 -12.71
C VAL A 145 0.99 3.09 -12.56
N TYR A 146 1.51 4.31 -12.51
CA TYR A 146 0.72 5.52 -12.41
C TYR A 146 0.75 6.28 -13.73
N VAL A 147 -0.36 6.18 -14.46
CA VAL A 147 -0.58 6.76 -15.77
C VAL A 147 -0.81 8.27 -15.65
N GLY A 148 -0.19 9.05 -16.51
CA GLY A 148 -0.32 10.51 -16.48
C GLY A 148 0.49 11.14 -17.60
N GLU A 149 0.97 12.36 -17.38
CA GLU A 149 1.73 13.10 -18.41
C GLU A 149 3.01 12.36 -18.84
N THR A 150 3.73 11.76 -17.90
CA THR A 150 4.99 11.05 -18.16
C THR A 150 4.79 9.62 -18.66
N ILE A 151 3.84 8.90 -18.06
CA ILE A 151 3.53 7.51 -18.40
C ILE A 151 2.30 7.49 -19.31
N ARG A 152 2.53 7.33 -20.61
CA ARG A 152 1.50 7.47 -21.63
C ARG A 152 1.00 6.09 -22.10
N LEU A 153 -0.32 5.90 -22.08
CA LEU A 153 -0.97 4.65 -22.49
C LEU A 153 -0.69 4.27 -23.94
N ASP A 154 -0.63 5.26 -24.84
CA ASP A 154 -0.38 5.04 -26.27
C ASP A 154 1.02 4.47 -26.58
N GLN A 155 1.95 4.59 -25.64
CA GLN A 155 3.30 4.04 -25.72
C GLN A 155 3.52 2.81 -24.82
N LEU A 156 2.56 2.50 -23.96
CA LEU A 156 2.68 1.44 -22.96
C LEU A 156 2.58 0.07 -23.63
N LYS A 157 3.53 -0.82 -23.32
CA LYS A 157 3.60 -2.17 -23.86
C LYS A 157 3.51 -3.18 -22.71
N ILE A 158 2.31 -3.70 -22.48
CA ILE A 158 2.09 -4.76 -21.50
C ILE A 158 2.64 -6.09 -22.08
N PRO A 159 3.61 -6.74 -21.41
CA PRO A 159 4.09 -8.05 -21.85
C PRO A 159 3.00 -9.12 -21.79
N ALA A 160 3.05 -10.09 -22.70
CA ALA A 160 2.14 -11.23 -22.69
C ALA A 160 2.26 -12.01 -21.36
N GLY A 161 1.13 -12.49 -20.84
CA GLY A 161 1.07 -13.22 -19.57
C GLY A 161 0.97 -12.34 -18.31
N CYS A 162 1.20 -11.02 -18.41
CA CYS A 162 0.89 -10.12 -17.31
C CYS A 162 -0.62 -9.98 -17.14
N LYS A 163 -1.10 -10.19 -15.91
CA LYS A 163 -2.48 -9.92 -15.52
C LYS A 163 -2.62 -8.44 -15.20
N VAL A 164 -3.32 -7.71 -16.06
CA VAL A 164 -3.57 -6.28 -15.85
C VAL A 164 -4.76 -6.11 -14.91
N LEU A 165 -4.60 -5.23 -13.91
CA LEU A 165 -5.66 -4.81 -13.01
C LEU A 165 -5.80 -3.29 -13.10
N GLN A 166 -7.01 -2.81 -12.89
CA GLN A 166 -7.33 -1.38 -12.85
C GLN A 166 -8.00 -1.00 -11.53
N LEU A 167 -8.22 0.30 -11.36
CA LEU A 167 -8.81 0.87 -10.14
C LEU A 167 -10.08 0.12 -9.68
N ALA A 168 -11.00 -0.17 -10.61
CA ALA A 168 -12.26 -0.85 -10.31
C ALA A 168 -12.07 -2.28 -9.77
N ASP A 169 -11.03 -3.00 -10.19
CA ASP A 169 -10.75 -4.35 -9.69
C ASP A 169 -10.29 -4.31 -8.24
N LEU A 170 -9.47 -3.32 -7.90
CA LEU A 170 -9.00 -3.10 -6.54
C LEU A 170 -10.13 -2.59 -5.63
N GLU A 171 -10.94 -1.64 -6.10
CA GLU A 171 -12.13 -1.19 -5.35
C GLU A 171 -13.08 -2.35 -5.07
N LYS A 172 -13.35 -3.21 -6.07
CA LYS A 172 -14.16 -4.42 -5.88
C LYS A 172 -13.55 -5.35 -4.82
N ARG A 173 -12.24 -5.60 -4.91
CA ARG A 173 -11.51 -6.45 -3.95
C ARG A 173 -11.59 -5.91 -2.52
N TYR A 174 -11.37 -4.62 -2.33
CA TYR A 174 -11.35 -4.01 -1.00
C TYR A 174 -12.76 -3.78 -0.43
N LEU A 175 -13.75 -3.49 -1.27
CA LEU A 175 -15.16 -3.45 -0.83
C LEU A 175 -15.63 -4.81 -0.29
N GLN A 176 -15.18 -5.92 -0.89
CA GLN A 176 -15.45 -7.25 -0.37
C GLN A 176 -14.83 -7.44 1.02
N GLY A 177 -13.58 -7.03 1.20
CA GLY A 177 -12.88 -7.17 2.48
C GLY A 177 -13.41 -6.30 3.62
N LEU A 178 -14.21 -5.25 3.36
CA LEU A 178 -14.93 -4.52 4.42
C LEU A 178 -15.91 -5.43 5.18
N SER A 179 -16.41 -6.49 4.54
CA SER A 179 -17.32 -7.46 5.15
C SER A 179 -16.59 -8.68 5.76
N SER A 180 -15.25 -8.65 5.79
CA SER A 180 -14.42 -9.71 6.36
C SER A 180 -14.68 -9.89 7.85
N SER A 181 -14.74 -11.15 8.31
CA SER A 181 -14.72 -11.47 9.74
C SER A 181 -13.32 -11.35 10.36
N ASP A 182 -12.26 -11.34 9.54
CA ASP A 182 -10.90 -11.03 9.99
C ASP A 182 -10.74 -9.50 10.14
N PRO A 183 -10.54 -8.99 11.37
CA PRO A 183 -10.42 -7.55 11.63
C PRO A 183 -9.22 -6.92 10.91
N THR A 184 -8.19 -7.70 10.61
CA THR A 184 -7.00 -7.24 9.89
C THR A 184 -7.35 -6.96 8.43
N VAL A 185 -8.04 -7.88 7.77
CA VAL A 185 -8.49 -7.69 6.39
C VAL A 185 -9.51 -6.55 6.31
N GLN A 186 -10.45 -6.49 7.25
CA GLN A 186 -11.42 -5.39 7.33
C GLN A 186 -10.73 -4.04 7.49
N GLY A 187 -9.82 -3.91 8.45
CA GLY A 187 -9.11 -2.66 8.72
C GLY A 187 -8.20 -2.23 7.58
N MET A 188 -7.53 -3.16 6.90
CA MET A 188 -6.70 -2.85 5.75
C MET A 188 -7.53 -2.51 4.51
N SER A 189 -8.69 -3.14 4.31
CA SER A 189 -9.64 -2.80 3.25
C SER A 189 -10.15 -1.38 3.38
N LEU A 190 -10.52 -0.99 4.61
CA LEU A 190 -10.94 0.35 4.98
C LEU A 190 -9.90 1.39 4.59
N GLY A 191 -8.64 1.18 5.00
CA GLY A 191 -7.55 2.09 4.64
C GLY A 191 -7.25 2.10 3.14
N SER A 192 -7.26 0.93 2.50
CA SER A 192 -6.97 0.80 1.07
C SER A 192 -8.00 1.54 0.23
N LEU A 193 -9.30 1.43 0.54
CA LEU A 193 -10.36 2.13 -0.22
C LEU A 193 -10.25 3.66 -0.16
N ALA A 194 -9.94 4.20 1.02
CA ALA A 194 -9.80 5.64 1.21
C ALA A 194 -8.60 6.21 0.46
N MET A 195 -7.44 5.55 0.58
CA MET A 195 -6.20 6.01 -0.07
C MET A 195 -6.18 5.73 -1.59
N LEU A 196 -6.81 4.64 -2.04
CA LEU A 196 -6.82 4.23 -3.44
C LEU A 196 -7.60 5.22 -4.32
N ASN A 197 -8.75 5.70 -3.83
CA ASN A 197 -9.58 6.66 -4.56
C ASN A 197 -10.28 7.63 -3.60
N PRO A 198 -9.61 8.71 -3.19
CA PRO A 198 -10.18 9.72 -2.29
C PRO A 198 -11.30 10.55 -2.95
N TYR A 199 -11.60 10.32 -4.23
CA TYR A 199 -12.67 10.99 -4.97
C TYR A 199 -13.91 10.10 -5.17
N SER A 200 -13.91 8.87 -4.62
CA SER A 200 -15.01 7.91 -4.79
C SER A 200 -16.11 8.14 -3.76
N GLU A 201 -17.26 8.66 -4.22
CA GLU A 201 -18.48 8.71 -3.40
C GLU A 201 -18.93 7.32 -2.93
N ARG A 202 -18.70 6.29 -3.77
CA ARG A 202 -19.06 4.91 -3.43
C ARG A 202 -18.23 4.42 -2.25
N ASN A 203 -16.92 4.64 -2.28
CA ASN A 203 -16.03 4.23 -1.20
C ASN A 203 -16.32 5.04 0.07
N LEU A 204 -16.55 6.35 -0.05
CA LEU A 204 -16.98 7.20 1.06
C LEU A 204 -18.24 6.65 1.74
N LYS A 205 -19.29 6.33 0.96
CA LYS A 205 -20.54 5.77 1.50
C LYS A 205 -20.33 4.42 2.18
N ALA A 206 -19.51 3.55 1.59
CA ALA A 206 -19.20 2.24 2.18
C ALA A 206 -18.43 2.37 3.50
N ILE A 207 -17.46 3.30 3.56
CA ILE A 207 -16.66 3.57 4.76
C ILE A 207 -17.51 4.25 5.84
N ALA A 208 -18.31 5.25 5.48
CA ALA A 208 -19.17 5.97 6.42
C ALA A 208 -20.17 5.04 7.14
N LYS A 209 -20.68 4.02 6.44
CA LYS A 209 -21.57 3.01 7.04
C LYS A 209 -20.91 2.26 8.21
N LEU A 210 -19.60 2.05 8.19
CA LEU A 210 -18.89 1.37 9.27
C LEU A 210 -18.81 2.18 10.57
N LEU A 211 -19.16 3.47 10.55
CA LEU A 211 -19.19 4.31 11.77
C LEU A 211 -20.22 3.79 12.78
N GLU A 212 -21.31 3.19 12.29
CA GLU A 212 -22.44 2.68 13.10
C GLU A 212 -22.21 1.25 13.60
N ASP A 213 -21.52 0.42 12.81
CA ASP A 213 -21.42 -1.03 13.00
C ASP A 213 -20.11 -1.50 13.67
N SER A 214 -19.21 -0.58 14.06
CA SER A 214 -17.84 -0.90 14.48
C SER A 214 -17.59 -0.87 15.98
N ASN A 215 -16.65 -1.70 16.45
CA ASN A 215 -16.06 -1.58 17.80
C ASN A 215 -15.15 -0.34 17.90
N SER A 216 -14.78 0.08 19.13
CA SER A 216 -14.05 1.34 19.36
C SER A 216 -12.77 1.51 18.52
N ARG A 217 -11.96 0.46 18.36
CA ARG A 217 -10.73 0.53 17.55
C ARG A 217 -11.03 0.72 16.07
N MET A 218 -12.00 -0.03 15.54
CA MET A 218 -12.40 0.07 14.15
C MET A 218 -13.13 1.40 13.87
N GLN A 219 -13.82 1.94 14.86
CA GLN A 219 -14.48 3.25 14.78
C GLN A 219 -13.46 4.39 14.64
N ILE A 220 -12.41 4.41 15.48
CA ILE A 220 -11.31 5.37 15.35
C ILE A 220 -10.67 5.29 13.96
N HIS A 221 -10.45 4.07 13.47
CA HIS A 221 -9.87 3.89 12.13
C HIS A 221 -10.81 4.40 11.04
N THR A 222 -12.11 4.13 11.14
CA THR A 222 -13.13 4.59 10.19
C THR A 222 -13.20 6.10 10.15
N VAL A 223 -13.24 6.76 11.31
CA VAL A 223 -13.23 8.21 11.43
C VAL A 223 -11.99 8.80 10.76
N ARG A 224 -10.80 8.27 11.06
CA ARG A 224 -9.56 8.72 10.42
C ARG A 224 -9.59 8.58 8.90
N MET A 225 -10.13 7.49 8.37
CA MET A 225 -10.21 7.27 6.92
C MET A 225 -11.24 8.15 6.21
N LEU A 226 -12.25 8.68 6.92
CA LEU A 226 -13.16 9.67 6.36
C LEU A 226 -12.47 11.01 6.06
N ALA A 227 -11.40 11.35 6.79
CA ALA A 227 -10.63 12.57 6.55
C ALA A 227 -9.95 12.58 5.17
N GLU A 228 -9.56 11.40 4.64
CA GLU A 228 -8.86 11.26 3.35
C GLU A 228 -9.70 11.75 2.15
N PHE A 229 -11.02 11.74 2.28
CA PHE A 229 -11.95 12.25 1.26
C PHE A 229 -12.07 13.79 1.28
N GLY A 230 -11.51 14.46 2.29
CA GLY A 230 -11.53 15.91 2.45
C GLY A 230 -12.94 16.49 2.28
N ARG A 231 -13.09 17.51 1.43
CA ARG A 231 -14.36 18.21 1.20
C ARG A 231 -15.48 17.29 0.69
N LEU A 232 -15.16 16.17 0.02
CA LEU A 232 -16.16 15.21 -0.45
C LEU A 232 -16.93 14.56 0.72
N ALA A 233 -16.32 14.46 1.91
CA ALA A 233 -16.94 13.90 3.11
C ALA A 233 -17.87 14.85 3.87
N LYS A 234 -18.11 16.09 3.39
CA LYS A 234 -19.04 17.04 4.03
C LYS A 234 -20.42 16.46 4.36
N PRO A 235 -21.05 15.61 3.52
CA PRO A 235 -22.32 14.98 3.85
C PRO A 235 -22.30 14.08 5.10
N VAL A 236 -21.12 13.64 5.56
CA VAL A 236 -20.94 12.77 6.73
C VAL A 236 -20.77 13.57 8.03
N LEU A 237 -20.57 14.90 7.96
CA LEU A 237 -20.37 15.77 9.14
C LEU A 237 -21.46 15.62 10.21
N PRO A 238 -22.78 15.55 9.89
CA PRO A 238 -23.81 15.36 10.91
C PRO A 238 -23.63 14.07 11.72
N ALA A 239 -23.20 12.98 11.06
CA ALA A 239 -22.95 11.70 11.74
C ALA A 239 -21.72 11.77 12.64
N LEU A 240 -20.64 12.42 12.19
CA LEU A 240 -19.43 12.65 13.00
C LEU A 240 -19.73 13.52 14.23
N GLN A 241 -20.50 14.59 14.05
CA GLN A 241 -20.93 15.47 15.14
C GLN A 241 -21.80 14.74 16.16
N ALA A 242 -22.71 13.86 15.71
CA ALA A 242 -23.50 13.03 16.60
C ALA A 242 -22.61 12.06 17.43
N ALA A 243 -21.53 11.54 16.83
CA ALA A 243 -20.60 10.62 17.47
C ALA A 243 -19.71 11.27 18.56
N LEU A 244 -19.59 12.61 18.60
CA LEU A 244 -18.83 13.34 19.64
C LEU A 244 -19.35 13.09 21.07
N LYS A 245 -20.59 12.61 21.21
CA LYS A 245 -21.18 12.17 22.48
C LYS A 245 -20.50 10.93 23.09
N THR A 246 -19.56 10.33 22.38
CA THR A 246 -18.74 9.21 22.88
C THR A 246 -18.07 9.55 24.22
N LYS A 247 -17.93 8.54 25.09
CA LYS A 247 -17.15 8.63 26.33
C LYS A 247 -15.67 8.31 26.12
N ASP A 248 -15.31 7.73 24.97
CA ASP A 248 -13.94 7.41 24.61
C ASP A 248 -13.21 8.69 24.20
N GLY A 249 -12.25 9.11 25.04
CA GLY A 249 -11.48 10.33 24.81
C GLY A 249 -10.64 10.29 23.53
N GLN A 250 -10.09 9.12 23.16
CA GLN A 250 -9.29 8.97 21.95
C GLN A 250 -10.18 9.12 20.71
N LEU A 251 -11.36 8.50 20.71
CA LEU A 251 -12.32 8.66 19.63
C LEU A 251 -12.83 10.09 19.52
N ARG A 252 -13.08 10.77 20.64
CA ARG A 252 -13.50 12.18 20.63
C ARG A 252 -12.46 13.07 19.95
N THR A 253 -11.18 12.97 20.35
CA THR A 253 -10.10 13.74 19.71
C THR A 253 -10.01 13.44 18.22
N GLN A 254 -10.09 12.17 17.81
CA GLN A 254 -10.03 11.82 16.39
C GLN A 254 -11.21 12.38 15.58
N LEU A 255 -12.42 12.42 16.17
CA LEU A 255 -13.62 13.00 15.56
C LEU A 255 -13.45 14.52 15.37
N GLU A 256 -12.97 15.22 16.39
CA GLU A 256 -12.71 16.68 16.33
C GLU A 256 -11.70 17.01 15.22
N GLU A 257 -10.56 16.31 15.18
CA GLU A 257 -9.54 16.46 14.13
C GLU A 257 -10.10 16.16 12.73
N THR A 258 -10.95 15.13 12.60
CA THR A 258 -11.53 14.73 11.32
C THR A 258 -12.56 15.74 10.82
N ILE A 259 -13.39 16.27 11.71
CA ILE A 259 -14.37 17.32 11.39
C ILE A 259 -13.61 18.56 10.89
N GLU A 260 -12.60 19.02 11.63
CA GLU A 260 -11.77 20.16 11.24
C GLU A 260 -11.10 19.93 9.87
N ALA A 261 -10.52 18.74 9.65
CA ALA A 261 -9.89 18.38 8.38
C ALA A 261 -10.87 18.43 7.20
N ILE A 262 -12.11 17.94 7.37
CA ILE A 262 -13.15 17.97 6.32
C ILE A 262 -13.63 19.39 6.04
N GLU A 263 -13.80 20.21 7.09
CA GLU A 263 -14.29 21.58 6.98
C GLU A 263 -13.28 22.50 6.30
N THR A 264 -12.00 22.32 6.63
CA THR A 264 -10.86 23.14 6.14
C THR A 264 -10.20 22.58 4.89
N ALA A 265 -10.59 21.37 4.43
CA ALA A 265 -10.03 20.75 3.25
C ALA A 265 -10.14 21.67 2.01
N PRO A 266 -9.06 21.77 1.21
CA PRO A 266 -9.10 22.54 -0.03
C PRO A 266 -10.09 21.94 -1.02
N ASP A 267 -10.57 22.76 -1.94
CA ASP A 267 -11.35 22.27 -3.08
C ASP A 267 -10.44 21.50 -4.04
N ARG A 268 -10.76 20.23 -4.28
CA ARG A 268 -10.02 19.33 -5.17
C ARG A 268 -10.80 18.91 -6.40
N ALA A 269 -11.79 19.71 -6.82
CA ALA A 269 -12.66 19.39 -7.95
C ALA A 269 -11.89 19.19 -9.27
N ALA A 270 -10.84 19.99 -9.50
CA ALA A 270 -10.01 19.88 -10.69
C ALA A 270 -9.20 18.57 -10.70
N GLU A 271 -8.60 18.20 -9.57
CA GLU A 271 -7.87 16.94 -9.42
C GLU A 271 -8.81 15.74 -9.54
N ALA A 272 -10.01 15.81 -8.96
CA ALA A 272 -11.02 14.76 -9.10
C ALA A 272 -11.46 14.56 -10.56
N GLN A 273 -11.62 15.66 -11.32
CA GLN A 273 -11.93 15.60 -12.74
C GLN A 273 -10.77 15.00 -13.56
N ALA A 274 -9.54 15.43 -13.30
CA ALA A 274 -8.35 14.89 -13.97
C ALA A 274 -8.16 13.39 -13.67
N HIS A 275 -8.35 12.99 -12.41
CA HIS A 275 -8.31 11.60 -11.98
C HIS A 275 -9.36 10.76 -12.72
N ARG A 276 -10.62 11.22 -12.77
CA ARG A 276 -11.70 10.52 -13.48
C ARG A 276 -11.38 10.31 -14.96
N LYS A 277 -10.86 11.33 -15.64
CA LYS A 277 -10.46 11.22 -17.05
C LYS A 277 -9.39 10.16 -17.25
N LEU A 278 -8.38 10.09 -16.37
CA LEU A 278 -7.35 9.07 -16.44
C LEU A 278 -7.91 7.66 -16.17
N VAL A 279 -8.87 7.51 -15.24
CA VAL A 279 -9.56 6.24 -14.99
C VAL A 279 -10.29 5.75 -16.25
N GLU A 280 -11.02 6.63 -16.93
CA GLU A 280 -11.71 6.31 -18.19
C GLU A 280 -10.72 5.85 -19.28
N GLN A 281 -9.61 6.57 -19.45
CA GLN A 281 -8.56 6.21 -20.42
C GLN A 281 -7.90 4.87 -20.09
N ILE A 282 -7.63 4.59 -18.81
CA ILE A 282 -7.10 3.30 -18.37
C ILE A 282 -8.10 2.19 -18.68
N GLN A 283 -9.39 2.41 -18.41
CA GLN A 283 -10.44 1.45 -18.69
C GLN A 283 -10.54 1.11 -20.19
N GLU A 284 -10.50 2.12 -21.06
CA GLU A 284 -10.47 1.93 -22.51
C GLU A 284 -9.24 1.14 -22.96
N PHE A 285 -8.07 1.46 -22.42
CA PHE A 285 -6.83 0.73 -22.70
C PHE A 285 -6.91 -0.74 -22.29
N CYS A 286 -7.36 -1.02 -21.06
CA CYS A 286 -7.53 -2.39 -20.55
C CYS A 286 -8.52 -3.19 -21.40
N ALA A 287 -9.67 -2.59 -21.77
CA ALA A 287 -10.66 -3.22 -22.64
C ALA A 287 -10.12 -3.50 -24.07
N GLY A 288 -9.07 -2.81 -24.49
CA GLY A 288 -8.36 -3.08 -25.74
C GLY A 288 -7.37 -4.25 -25.65
N LEU A 289 -6.91 -4.63 -24.45
CA LEU A 289 -6.01 -5.78 -24.24
C LEU A 289 -6.74 -7.12 -24.26
N GLU A 290 -8.05 -7.13 -23.97
CA GLU A 290 -8.89 -8.34 -23.92
C GLU A 290 -9.45 -8.75 -25.29
N ARG A 291 -9.25 -7.93 -26.32
CA ARG A 291 -9.71 -8.17 -27.70
C ARG A 291 -8.63 -8.86 -28.53
#